data_AF-A0A349CY40-F1
#
_entry.id   AF-A0A349CY40-F1
#
_cell.length_a   1.000
_cell.length_b   1.000
_cell.length_c   1.000
_cell.angle_alpha   90.00
_cell.angle_beta   90.00
_cell.angle_gamma   90.00
#
_symmetry.space_group_name_H-M   'P 1'
#
loop_
_entity.id
_entity.type
_entity.pdbx_description
1 polymer ?
#
loop_
_entity_poly.entity_id
_entity_poly.type
_entity_poly.pdbx_seq_one_letter_code
_entity_poly.pdbx_strand_id
1 'polypeptide(L)'
;MSRSADRVDRIQEQWRRERPDLDVSPQGIFGRLHRLSDALRRDLIAVYEQHGLGEGDFDILATLRRGGEPFQLAPGELARHTMVTTGAVTKRLDRLEAAGLVARRTSESDGRGR
;
A
#
# COMPACT_ATOMS: atom_id res chain seq x y z
N MET A 1 -22.06 15.45 -24.46
CA MET A 1 -22.31 14.24 -23.64
C MET A 1 -22.64 14.69 -22.23
N SER A 2 -23.84 14.40 -21.71
CA SER A 2 -24.18 14.75 -20.33
C SER A 2 -23.41 13.84 -19.37
N ARG A 3 -22.61 14.42 -18.47
CA ARG A 3 -21.86 13.68 -17.48
C ARG A 3 -22.85 13.14 -16.44
N SER A 4 -23.01 11.82 -16.35
CA SER A 4 -23.80 11.20 -15.28
C SER A 4 -23.20 11.53 -13.92
N ALA A 5 -24.01 12.02 -12.98
CA ALA A 5 -23.58 12.33 -11.62
C ALA A 5 -23.13 11.05 -10.89
N ASP A 6 -21.95 11.12 -10.27
CA ASP A 6 -21.40 9.99 -9.52
C ASP A 6 -21.78 10.04 -8.04
N ARG A 7 -21.24 9.10 -7.25
CA ARG A 7 -21.55 9.01 -5.82
C ARG A 7 -20.99 10.20 -5.02
N VAL A 8 -19.87 10.79 -5.44
CA VAL A 8 -19.27 11.94 -4.76
C VAL A 8 -20.12 13.18 -5.03
N ASP A 9 -20.65 13.34 -6.24
CA ASP A 9 -21.59 14.43 -6.56
C ASP A 9 -22.81 14.42 -5.62
N ARG A 10 -23.37 13.24 -5.36
CA ARG A 10 -24.50 13.08 -4.42
C ARG A 10 -24.14 13.44 -2.99
N ILE A 11 -22.92 13.12 -2.54
CA ILE A 11 -22.48 13.46 -1.18
C ILE A 11 -22.23 14.96 -1.06
N GLN A 12 -21.63 15.59 -2.08
CA GLN A 12 -21.44 17.05 -2.08
C GLN A 12 -22.80 17.77 -2.06
N GLU A 13 -23.80 17.26 -2.76
CA GLU A 13 -25.16 17.82 -2.73
C GLU A 13 -25.81 17.71 -1.35
N GLN A 14 -25.62 16.58 -0.66
CA GLN A 14 -26.08 16.43 0.72
C GLN A 14 -25.43 17.47 1.63
N TRP A 15 -24.12 17.69 1.52
CA TRP A 15 -23.44 18.69 2.34
C TRP A 15 -23.86 20.12 2.01
N ARG A 16 -24.07 20.46 0.73
CA ARG A 16 -24.59 21.79 0.36
C ARG A 16 -25.96 22.07 0.99
N ARG A 17 -26.79 21.03 1.14
CA ARG A 17 -28.09 21.15 1.80
C ARG A 17 -27.97 21.31 3.32
N GLU A 18 -27.16 20.47 3.96
CA GLU A 18 -27.07 20.45 5.44
C GLU A 18 -26.14 21.52 6.02
N ARG A 19 -25.08 21.89 5.28
CA ARG A 19 -24.03 22.84 5.68
C ARG A 19 -23.58 23.70 4.49
N PRO A 20 -24.44 24.62 4.01
CA PRO A 20 -24.12 25.48 2.87
C PRO A 20 -22.94 26.42 3.12
N ASP A 21 -22.52 26.59 4.38
CA ASP A 21 -21.36 27.38 4.79
C ASP A 21 -20.01 26.70 4.50
N LEU A 22 -19.99 25.38 4.26
CA LEU A 22 -18.75 24.62 4.02
C LEU A 22 -18.39 24.57 2.53
N ASP A 23 -17.11 24.82 2.23
CA ASP A 23 -16.55 24.48 0.92
C ASP A 23 -16.30 22.97 0.82
N VAL A 24 -17.13 22.29 0.04
CA VAL A 24 -17.03 20.85 -0.22
C VAL A 24 -16.25 20.53 -1.49
N SER A 25 -15.69 21.52 -2.18
CA SER A 25 -14.95 21.32 -3.42
C SER A 25 -13.79 20.31 -3.30
N PRO A 26 -12.99 20.26 -2.21
CA PRO A 26 -11.89 19.30 -2.08
C PRO A 26 -12.37 17.85 -2.03
N GLN A 27 -13.56 17.61 -1.46
CA GLN A 27 -14.18 16.29 -1.41
C GLN A 27 -14.41 15.71 -2.81
N GLY A 28 -14.64 16.58 -3.80
CA GLY A 28 -14.80 16.18 -5.20
C GLY A 28 -13.57 15.45 -5.75
N ILE A 29 -12.37 15.87 -5.35
CA ILE A 29 -11.11 15.30 -5.82
C ILE A 29 -10.73 14.10 -4.94
N PHE A 30 -10.56 14.33 -3.63
CA PHE A 30 -10.07 13.31 -2.71
C PHE A 30 -11.06 12.16 -2.53
N GLY A 31 -12.37 12.44 -2.54
CA GLY A 31 -13.39 11.40 -2.46
C GLY A 31 -13.38 10.48 -3.69
N ARG A 32 -13.12 11.01 -4.88
CA ARG A 32 -13.00 10.20 -6.10
C ARG A 32 -11.70 9.41 -6.13
N LEU A 33 -10.59 10.05 -5.76
CA LEU A 33 -9.28 9.40 -5.68
C LEU A 33 -9.30 8.22 -4.69
N HIS A 34 -9.88 8.43 -3.50
CA HIS A 34 -10.02 7.38 -2.49
C HIS A 34 -10.84 6.19 -3.04
N ARG A 35 -11.97 6.47 -3.69
CA ARG A 35 -12.83 5.42 -4.26
C ARG A 35 -12.16 4.66 -5.40
N LEU A 36 -11.39 5.35 -6.24
CA LEU A 36 -10.60 4.73 -7.30
C LEU A 36 -9.50 3.84 -6.67
N SER A 37 -8.77 4.36 -5.69
CA SER A 37 -7.74 3.62 -4.98
C SER A 37 -8.30 2.36 -4.33
N ASP A 38 -9.48 2.42 -3.72
CA ASP A 38 -10.13 1.25 -3.13
C ASP A 38 -10.57 0.22 -4.16
N ALA A 39 -11.02 0.65 -5.34
CA ALA A 39 -11.36 -0.27 -6.42
C ALA A 39 -10.11 -1.00 -6.94
N LEU A 40 -9.07 -0.24 -7.27
CA LEU A 40 -7.80 -0.81 -7.73
C LEU A 40 -7.18 -1.74 -6.69
N ARG A 41 -7.21 -1.36 -5.41
CA ARG A 41 -6.65 -2.17 -4.32
C ARG A 41 -7.35 -3.52 -4.19
N ARG A 42 -8.68 -3.59 -4.37
CA ARG A 42 -9.41 -4.87 -4.35
C ARG A 42 -8.95 -5.80 -5.48
N ASP A 43 -8.80 -5.26 -6.69
CA ASP A 43 -8.38 -6.05 -7.84
C ASP A 43 -6.93 -6.52 -7.69
N LEU A 44 -6.04 -5.67 -7.18
CA LEU A 44 -4.65 -6.03 -6.89
C LEU A 44 -4.53 -7.11 -5.81
N ILE A 45 -5.31 -7.01 -4.73
CA ILE A 45 -5.31 -8.03 -3.67
C ILE A 45 -5.69 -9.40 -4.24
N ALA A 46 -6.71 -9.46 -5.11
CA ALA A 46 -7.11 -10.71 -5.75
C ALA A 46 -5.97 -11.33 -6.59
N VAL A 47 -5.14 -10.50 -7.25
CA VAL A 47 -3.96 -10.98 -7.99
C VAL A 47 -2.88 -11.49 -7.02
N TYR A 48 -2.60 -10.78 -5.93
CA TYR A 48 -1.61 -11.23 -4.94
C TYR A 48 -1.99 -12.55 -4.30
N GLU A 49 -3.28 -12.73 -3.99
CA GLU A 49 -3.82 -13.95 -3.40
C GLU A 49 -3.67 -15.17 -4.31
N GLN A 50 -3.75 -15.00 -5.64
CA GLN A 50 -3.46 -16.07 -6.61
C GLN A 50 -2.02 -16.60 -6.50
N HIS A 51 -1.11 -15.81 -5.93
CA HIS A 51 0.29 -16.17 -5.68
C HIS A 51 0.58 -16.47 -4.20
N GLY A 52 -0.45 -16.57 -3.34
CA GLY A 52 -0.30 -16.81 -1.90
C GLY A 52 0.27 -15.62 -1.13
N LEU A 53 0.24 -14.42 -1.72
CA LEU A 53 0.82 -13.20 -1.15
C LEU A 53 -0.26 -12.28 -0.57
N GLY A 54 0.09 -11.57 0.50
CA GLY A 54 -0.64 -10.35 0.87
C GLY A 54 -0.07 -9.11 0.19
N GLU A 55 -0.83 -8.01 0.13
CA GLU A 55 -0.39 -6.71 -0.43
C GLU A 55 0.99 -6.27 0.07
N GLY A 56 1.22 -6.33 1.38
CA GLY A 56 2.50 -5.94 1.95
C GLY A 56 3.65 -6.94 1.71
N ASP A 57 3.35 -8.20 1.37
CA ASP A 57 4.42 -9.13 0.97
C ASP A 57 4.92 -8.78 -0.41
N PHE A 58 3.97 -8.55 -1.32
CA PHE A 58 4.29 -8.12 -2.67
C PHE A 58 5.10 -6.83 -2.65
N ASP A 59 4.73 -5.88 -1.79
CA ASP A 59 5.48 -4.63 -1.65
C ASP A 59 6.93 -4.85 -1.18
N ILE A 60 7.17 -5.76 -0.23
CA ILE A 60 8.54 -6.13 0.20
C ILE A 60 9.31 -6.76 -0.97
N LEU A 61 8.73 -7.74 -1.66
CA LEU A 61 9.38 -8.42 -2.79
C LEU A 61 9.68 -7.46 -3.93
N ALA A 62 8.71 -6.59 -4.28
CA ALA A 62 8.86 -5.57 -5.30
C ALA A 62 9.93 -4.54 -4.92
N THR A 63 10.01 -4.17 -3.64
CA THR A 63 11.02 -3.24 -3.13
C THR A 63 12.42 -3.84 -3.22
N LEU A 64 12.62 -5.08 -2.76
CA LEU A 64 13.89 -5.79 -2.92
C LEU A 64 14.28 -5.92 -4.40
N ARG A 65 13.33 -6.27 -5.27
CA ARG A 65 13.58 -6.44 -6.71
C ARG A 65 13.96 -5.13 -7.40
N ARG A 66 13.27 -4.03 -7.08
CA ARG A 66 13.56 -2.69 -7.62
C ARG A 66 14.84 -2.07 -7.06
N GLY A 67 15.32 -2.55 -5.91
CA GLY A 67 16.62 -2.18 -5.35
C GLY A 67 17.83 -2.62 -6.18
N GLY A 68 17.64 -3.51 -7.17
CA GLY A 68 18.71 -4.02 -8.02
C GLY A 68 19.55 -5.09 -7.32
N GLU A 69 20.50 -5.70 -8.06
CA GLU A 69 21.37 -6.73 -7.51
C GLU A 69 22.23 -6.18 -6.34
N PRO A 70 22.40 -6.94 -5.24
CA PRO A 70 22.05 -8.36 -5.06
C PRO A 70 20.64 -8.59 -4.46
N PHE A 71 19.71 -7.65 -4.62
CA PHE A 71 18.32 -7.71 -4.13
C PHE A 71 18.20 -7.80 -2.60
N GLN A 72 18.99 -7.00 -1.90
CA GLN A 72 19.05 -7.00 -0.44
C GLN A 72 18.88 -5.58 0.13
N LEU A 73 18.19 -5.48 1.26
CA LEU A 73 18.05 -4.25 2.03
C LEU A 73 18.05 -4.59 3.52
N ALA A 74 18.60 -3.70 4.34
CA ALA A 74 18.47 -3.80 5.78
C ALA A 74 16.99 -3.63 6.19
N PRO A 75 16.51 -4.25 7.29
CA PRO A 75 15.12 -4.14 7.73
C PRO A 75 14.64 -2.69 7.93
N GLY A 76 15.52 -1.81 8.43
CA GLY A 76 15.23 -0.39 8.59
C GLY A 76 15.02 0.34 7.25
N GLU A 77 15.76 -0.04 6.21
CA GLU A 77 15.59 0.49 4.87
C GLU A 77 14.32 -0.06 4.21
N LEU A 78 14.00 -1.35 4.39
CA LEU A 78 12.74 -1.91 3.92
C LEU A 78 11.54 -1.14 4.47
N ALA A 79 11.54 -0.79 5.75
CA ALA A 79 10.46 0.01 6.35
C ALA A 79 10.36 1.43 5.78
N ARG A 80 11.43 1.98 5.22
CA ARG A 80 11.44 3.33 4.60
C ARG A 80 10.98 3.33 3.15
N HIS A 81 11.24 2.25 2.43
CA HIS A 81 10.97 2.14 0.99
C HIS A 81 9.67 1.41 0.65
N THR A 82 8.99 0.86 1.65
CA THR A 82 7.69 0.20 1.52
C THR A 82 6.56 1.11 2.00
N MET A 83 5.35 0.84 1.53
CA MET A 83 4.11 1.50 1.95
C MET A 83 3.57 0.95 3.27
N VAL A 84 4.37 0.18 4.01
CA VAL A 84 3.96 -0.50 5.25
C VAL A 84 4.62 0.10 6.48
N THR A 85 3.93 0.03 7.62
CA THR A 85 4.49 0.44 8.90
C THR A 85 5.53 -0.56 9.41
N THR A 86 6.55 -0.07 10.13
CA THR A 86 7.69 -0.87 10.63
C THR A 86 7.27 -2.11 11.42
N GLY A 87 6.25 -2.00 12.29
CA GLY A 87 5.75 -3.14 13.08
C GLY A 87 5.14 -4.26 12.24
N ALA A 88 4.68 -3.94 11.03
CA ALA A 88 4.13 -4.91 10.11
C ALA A 88 5.18 -5.48 9.14
N VAL A 89 6.42 -4.96 9.13
CA VAL A 89 7.53 -5.50 8.31
C VAL A 89 8.01 -6.83 8.87
N THR A 90 8.27 -6.94 10.18
CA THR A 90 8.81 -8.18 10.79
C THR A 90 7.91 -9.40 10.52
N LYS A 91 6.61 -9.29 10.82
CA LYS A 91 5.66 -10.38 10.59
C LYS A 91 5.58 -10.81 9.12
N ARG A 92 5.75 -9.87 8.19
CA ARG A 92 5.75 -10.17 6.75
C ARG A 92 7.03 -10.84 6.31
N LEU A 93 8.17 -10.38 6.81
CA LEU A 93 9.45 -11.05 6.56
C LEU A 93 9.43 -12.49 7.10
N ASP A 94 8.88 -12.73 8.29
CA ASP A 94 8.73 -14.10 8.83
C ASP A 94 7.91 -14.99 7.89
N ARG A 95 6.78 -14.47 7.37
CA ARG A 95 5.92 -15.20 6.42
C ARG A 95 6.61 -15.44 5.08
N LEU A 96 7.29 -14.45 4.54
CA LEU A 96 8.01 -14.55 3.28
C LEU A 96 9.19 -15.53 3.37
N GLU A 97 9.88 -15.55 4.51
CA GLU A 97 10.98 -16.49 4.79
C GLU A 97 10.44 -17.92 4.94
N ALA A 98 9.32 -18.10 5.66
CA ALA A 98 8.63 -19.39 5.74
C ALA A 98 8.12 -19.89 4.38
N ALA A 99 7.77 -18.97 3.46
CA ALA A 99 7.39 -19.27 2.08
C ALA A 99 8.61 -19.49 1.15
N GLY A 100 9.85 -19.32 1.65
CA GLY A 100 11.08 -19.48 0.86
C GLY A 100 11.33 -18.37 -0.17
N LEU A 101 10.65 -17.22 -0.04
CA LEU A 101 10.73 -16.11 -1.00
C LEU A 101 11.80 -15.06 -0.64
N VAL A 102 12.23 -15.04 0.63
CA VAL A 102 13.32 -14.20 1.12
C VAL A 102 14.18 -15.00 2.09
N ALA A 103 15.40 -14.51 2.37
CA ALA A 103 16.26 -15.03 3.41
C ALA A 103 16.90 -13.87 4.19
N ARG A 104 17.12 -14.06 5.50
CA ARG A 104 17.88 -13.11 6.32
C ARG A 104 19.35 -13.49 6.36
N ARG A 105 20.22 -12.48 6.39
CA ARG A 105 21.66 -12.64 6.58
C ARG A 105 22.11 -11.65 7.63
N THR A 106 22.95 -12.12 8.55
CA THR A 106 23.66 -11.23 9.47
C THR A 106 24.64 -10.39 8.66
N SER A 107 24.57 -9.07 8.83
CA SER A 107 25.61 -8.20 8.26
C SER A 107 26.93 -8.44 8.98
N GLU A 108 28.02 -8.64 8.23
CA GLU A 108 29.37 -8.69 8.80
C GLU A 108 29.81 -7.33 9.37
N SER A 109 29.17 -6.23 8.94
CA SER A 109 29.59 -4.86 9.27
C SER A 109 28.90 -4.27 10.50
N ASP A 110 27.86 -4.90 11.06
CA ASP A 110 27.12 -4.30 12.15
C ASP A 110 26.58 -5.37 13.11
N GLY A 111 27.30 -5.56 14.23
CA GLY A 111 27.03 -6.57 15.26
C GLY A 111 25.72 -6.38 16.05
N ARG A 112 24.74 -5.64 15.51
CA ARG A 112 23.43 -5.38 16.14
C ARG A 112 22.22 -5.64 15.25
N GLY A 113 22.37 -6.04 13.97
CA GLY A 113 21.24 -6.26 13.06
C GLY A 113 21.16 -7.67 12.46
N ARG A 114 20.04 -8.36 12.72
CA ARG A 114 19.62 -9.59 12.01
C ARG A 114 18.57 -9.26 10.95
#